data_AF-A0AAD2T703-F1
#
_entry.id   AF-A0AAD2T703-F1
#
_cell.length_a   1.000
_cell.length_b   1.000
_cell.length_c   1.000
_cell.angle_alpha   90.00
_cell.angle_beta   90.00
_cell.angle_gamma   90.00
#
_symmetry.space_group_name_H-M   'P 1'
#
loop_
_entity.id
_entity.type
_entity.pdbx_description
1 polymer ?
#
loop_
_entity_poly.entity_id
_entity_poly.type
_entity_poly.pdbx_seq_one_letter_code
_entity_poly.pdbx_strand_id
1 'polypeptide(L)'
;MTKESEKKFMETAVRVVNAIGTIGGLVGLGWAAFGIWDLATGIKRDDDIKKDRGNLSILLGAVLGIALKAIFSAVAAGIQSFNF
;
A
#
# COMPACT_ATOMS: atom_id res chain seq x y z
N MET A 1 21.75 -2.09 27.73
CA MET A 1 20.31 -1.87 27.49
C MET A 1 19.54 -2.85 28.37
N THR A 2 18.47 -2.41 29.03
CA THR A 2 17.61 -3.31 29.81
C THR A 2 16.64 -4.02 28.86
N LYS A 3 16.25 -5.26 29.13
CA LYS A 3 15.30 -6.04 28.30
C LYS A 3 13.99 -5.27 28.02
N GLU A 4 13.59 -4.40 28.94
CA GLU A 4 12.43 -3.52 28.78
C GLU A 4 12.60 -2.46 27.68
N SER A 5 13.82 -1.90 27.53
CA SER A 5 14.13 -0.93 26.48
C SER A 5 14.14 -1.56 25.09
N GLU A 6 14.60 -2.81 24.97
CA GLU A 6 14.57 -3.58 23.72
C GLU A 6 13.14 -3.91 23.29
N LYS A 7 12.28 -4.28 24.25
CA LYS A 7 10.87 -4.56 23.97
C LYS A 7 10.11 -3.32 23.45
N LYS A 8 10.32 -2.15 24.08
CA LYS A 8 9.72 -0.89 23.61
C LYS A 8 10.24 -0.48 22.22
N PHE A 9 11.51 -0.72 21.95
CA PHE A 9 12.09 -0.48 20.63
C PHE A 9 11.47 -1.39 19.56
N MET A 10 11.33 -2.69 19.84
CA MET A 10 10.69 -3.65 18.93
C MET A 10 9.23 -3.33 18.65
N GLU A 11 8.44 -3.00 19.68
CA GLU A 11 7.05 -2.55 19.49
C GLU A 11 6.96 -1.30 18.62
N THR A 12 7.90 -0.36 18.79
CA THR A 12 8.00 0.85 17.97
C THR A 12 8.34 0.50 16.52
N ALA A 13 9.31 -0.39 16.29
CA ALA A 13 9.70 -0.85 14.95
C ALA A 13 8.52 -1.50 14.21
N VAL A 14 7.78 -2.41 14.88
CA VAL A 14 6.59 -3.06 14.33
C VAL A 14 5.53 -2.03 13.94
N ARG A 15 5.28 -1.03 14.81
CA ARG A 15 4.32 0.05 14.51
C ARG A 15 4.74 0.87 13.29
N VAL A 16 6.03 1.20 13.17
CA VAL A 16 6.56 1.95 12.02
C VAL A 16 6.40 1.14 10.73
N VAL A 17 6.74 -0.14 10.74
CA VAL A 17 6.60 -1.03 9.56
C VAL A 17 5.13 -1.13 9.13
N ASN A 18 4.21 -1.32 10.07
CA ASN A 18 2.77 -1.35 9.78
C ASN A 18 2.25 0.00 9.25
N ALA A 19 2.75 1.12 9.79
CA ALA A 19 2.40 2.44 9.32
C ALA A 19 2.85 2.67 7.87
N ILE A 20 4.08 2.26 7.52
CA ILE A 20 4.60 2.32 6.14
C ILE A 20 3.75 1.46 5.20
N GLY A 21 3.42 0.24 5.60
CA GLY A 21 2.53 -0.63 4.82
C GLY A 21 1.15 -0.02 4.58
N THR A 22 0.61 0.67 5.58
CA THR A 22 -0.68 1.37 5.48
C THR A 22 -0.59 2.57 4.52
N ILE A 23 0.47 3.37 4.62
CA ILE A 23 0.72 4.49 3.71
C ILE A 23 0.91 3.99 2.27
N GLY A 24 1.71 2.94 2.08
CA GLY A 24 1.89 2.30 0.77
C GLY A 24 0.57 1.80 0.17
N GLY A 25 -0.30 1.23 1.01
CA GLY A 25 -1.66 0.86 0.61
C GLY A 25 -2.50 2.06 0.17
N LEU A 26 -2.46 3.15 0.93
CA LEU A 26 -3.18 4.40 0.60
C LEU A 26 -2.65 5.04 -0.69
N VAL A 27 -1.34 5.02 -0.93
CA VAL A 27 -0.72 5.52 -2.17
C VAL A 27 -1.21 4.70 -3.37
N GLY A 28 -1.25 3.36 -3.26
CA GLY A 28 -1.80 2.51 -4.32
C GLY A 28 -3.28 2.79 -4.61
N LEU A 29 -4.10 3.00 -3.56
CA LEU A 29 -5.50 3.40 -3.72
C LEU A 29 -5.65 4.79 -4.35
N GLY A 30 -4.81 5.76 -3.96
CA GLY A 30 -4.76 7.08 -4.57
C GLY A 30 -4.41 7.00 -6.06
N TRP A 31 -3.45 6.16 -6.43
CA TRP A 31 -3.08 5.90 -7.81
C TRP A 31 -4.24 5.28 -8.60
N ALA A 32 -4.92 4.28 -8.02
CA ALA A 32 -6.10 3.67 -8.64
C ALA A 32 -7.21 4.71 -8.86
N ALA A 33 -7.42 5.64 -7.92
CA ALA A 33 -8.40 6.72 -8.06
C ALA A 33 -8.09 7.67 -9.23
N PHE A 34 -6.81 7.98 -9.49
CA PHE A 34 -6.42 8.71 -10.71
C PHE A 34 -6.75 7.90 -11.98
N GLY A 35 -6.56 6.58 -11.96
CA GLY A 35 -6.99 5.71 -13.06
C GLY A 35 -8.51 5.73 -13.30
N ILE A 36 -9.32 5.76 -12.24
CA ILE A 36 -10.79 5.92 -12.35
C ILE A 36 -11.15 7.23 -13.04
N TRP A 37 -10.45 8.32 -12.71
CA TRP A 37 -10.67 9.61 -13.34
C TRP A 37 -10.34 9.59 -14.84
N ASP A 38 -9.19 9.03 -15.22
CA ASP A 38 -8.79 8.90 -16.62
C ASP A 38 -9.78 8.03 -17.40
N LEU A 39 -10.23 6.91 -16.83
CA LEU A 39 -11.24 6.05 -17.43
C LEU A 39 -12.57 6.79 -17.62
N ALA A 40 -13.06 7.48 -16.58
CA ALA A 40 -14.33 8.21 -16.64
C ALA A 40 -14.30 9.35 -17.66
N THR A 41 -13.18 10.08 -17.76
CA THR A 41 -13.03 11.13 -18.77
C THR A 41 -12.83 10.57 -20.17
N GLY A 42 -12.19 9.41 -20.31
CA GLY A 42 -12.06 8.68 -21.57
C GLY A 42 -13.40 8.20 -22.10
N ILE A 43 -14.25 7.61 -21.25
CA ILE A 43 -15.63 7.20 -21.60
C ILE A 43 -16.45 8.40 -22.07
N LYS A 44 -16.38 9.53 -21.35
CA LYS A 44 -17.13 10.75 -21.73
C LYS A 44 -16.70 11.34 -23.07
N ARG A 45 -15.47 11.10 -23.51
CA ARG A 45 -14.89 11.70 -24.72
C ARG A 45 -14.71 10.71 -25.87
N ASP A 46 -15.16 9.46 -25.67
CA ASP A 46 -14.88 8.31 -26.55
C ASP A 46 -13.40 8.21 -26.96
N ASP A 47 -12.53 8.49 -25.98
CA ASP A 47 -11.07 8.45 -26.13
C ASP A 47 -10.55 7.11 -25.62
N ASP A 48 -10.33 6.17 -26.54
CA ASP A 48 -9.89 4.82 -26.23
C ASP A 48 -8.51 4.77 -25.56
N ILE A 49 -7.62 5.72 -25.85
CA ILE A 49 -6.29 5.81 -25.22
C ILE A 49 -6.44 6.09 -23.72
N LYS A 50 -7.36 7.00 -23.36
CA LYS A 50 -7.64 7.30 -21.95
C LYS A 50 -8.35 6.17 -21.23
N LYS A 51 -9.24 5.45 -21.92
CA LYS A 51 -9.93 4.27 -21.37
C LYS A 51 -8.94 3.17 -21.01
N ASP A 52 -8.02 2.82 -21.92
CA ASP A 52 -6.99 1.81 -21.66
C ASP A 52 -6.02 2.23 -20.56
N ARG A 53 -5.55 3.48 -20.59
CA ARG A 53 -4.67 4.01 -19.54
C ARG A 53 -5.36 3.98 -18.16
N GLY A 54 -6.62 4.39 -18.10
CA GLY A 54 -7.42 4.37 -16.89
C GLY A 54 -7.57 2.96 -16.32
N ASN A 55 -7.94 1.99 -17.15
CA ASN A 55 -8.04 0.57 -16.75
C ASN A 55 -6.71 0.01 -16.22
N LEU A 56 -5.61 0.25 -16.94
CA LEU A 56 -4.28 -0.18 -16.50
C LEU A 56 -3.89 0.46 -15.18
N SER A 57 -4.14 1.77 -15.02
CA SER A 57 -3.80 2.50 -13.80
C SER A 57 -4.62 2.04 -12.59
N ILE A 58 -5.91 1.74 -12.77
CA ILE A 58 -6.77 1.16 -11.73
C ILE A 58 -6.20 -0.18 -11.27
N LEU A 59 -5.93 -1.08 -12.23
CA LEU A 59 -5.45 -2.42 -11.94
C LEU A 59 -4.10 -2.37 -11.22
N LEU A 60 -3.15 -1.61 -11.75
CA LEU A 60 -1.82 -1.47 -11.17
C LEU A 60 -1.87 -0.81 -9.80
N GLY A 61 -2.64 0.27 -9.63
CA GLY A 61 -2.78 0.97 -8.35
C GLY A 61 -3.41 0.09 -7.28
N ALA A 62 -4.48 -0.64 -7.62
CA ALA A 62 -5.13 -1.56 -6.69
C ALA A 62 -4.21 -2.73 -6.29
N VAL A 63 -3.54 -3.35 -7.26
CA VAL A 63 -2.60 -4.45 -7.01
C VAL A 63 -1.40 -3.97 -6.19
N LEU A 64 -0.78 -2.83 -6.53
CA LEU A 64 0.32 -2.24 -5.76
C LEU A 64 -0.11 -1.94 -4.32
N GLY A 65 -1.27 -1.30 -4.13
CA GLY A 65 -1.75 -0.94 -2.80
C GLY A 65 -1.97 -2.16 -1.90
N ILE A 66 -2.62 -3.20 -2.44
CA ILE A 66 -2.85 -4.45 -1.70
C ILE A 66 -1.52 -5.17 -1.43
N ALA A 67 -0.65 -5.29 -2.44
CA ALA A 67 0.63 -5.98 -2.33
C ALA A 67 1.57 -5.31 -1.30
N LEU A 68 1.71 -3.97 -1.36
CA LEU A 68 2.52 -3.24 -0.38
C LEU A 68 1.99 -3.45 1.04
N LYS A 69 0.68 -3.29 1.25
CA LYS A 69 0.09 -3.48 2.58
C LYS A 69 0.34 -4.91 3.09
N ALA A 70 0.16 -5.91 2.24
CA ALA A 70 0.38 -7.31 2.58
C ALA A 70 1.83 -7.61 2.95
N ILE A 71 2.79 -7.15 2.14
CA ILE A 71 4.23 -7.35 2.37
C ILE A 71 4.66 -6.74 3.70
N PHE A 72 4.34 -5.46 3.93
CA PHE A 72 4.75 -4.78 5.16
C PHE A 72 4.05 -5.35 6.40
N SER A 73 2.79 -5.77 6.28
CA SER A 73 2.10 -6.45 7.40
C SER A 73 2.76 -7.81 7.71
N ALA A 74 3.17 -8.56 6.68
CA ALA A 74 3.90 -9.81 6.86
C ALA A 74 5.28 -9.58 7.49
N VAL A 75 6.00 -8.52 7.11
CA VAL A 75 7.26 -8.12 7.74
C VAL A 75 7.06 -7.78 9.22
N ALA A 76 6.02 -7.00 9.55
CA ALA A 76 5.69 -6.66 10.92
C ALA A 76 5.37 -7.91 11.77
N ALA A 77 4.60 -8.85 11.22
CA ALA A 77 4.31 -10.13 11.86
C ALA A 77 5.57 -11.00 12.04
N GLY A 78 6.47 -10.99 11.06
CA GLY A 78 7.78 -11.64 11.15
C GLY A 78 8.62 -11.07 12.29
N ILE A 79 8.70 -9.74 12.41
CA ILE A 79 9.41 -9.07 13.51
C ILE A 79 8.81 -9.44 14.88
N GLN A 80 7.47 -9.53 14.99
CA GLN A 80 6.81 -9.99 16.21
C GLN A 80 7.04 -11.48 16.51
N SER A 81 7.23 -12.31 15.48
CA SER A 81 7.46 -13.75 15.65
C SER A 81 8.82 -14.08 16.28
N PHE A 82 9.79 -13.16 16.22
CA PHE A 82 11.06 -13.26 16.95
C PHE A 82 10.92 -12.93 18.45
N ASN A 83 9.78 -13.27 19.06
CA ASN A 83 9.47 -13.12 20.48
C ASN A 83 10.70 -13.47 21.35
N PHE A 84 11.27 -12.45 22.00
CA PHE A 84 12.27 -12.59 23.08
C PHE A 84 11.59 -12.65 24.44
#